data_AF-X0WMG4-F1
#
_entry.id   AF-X0WMG4-F1
#
_cell.length_a   1.000
_cell.length_b   1.000
_cell.length_c   1.000
_cell.angle_alpha   90.00
_cell.angle_beta   90.00
_cell.angle_gamma   90.00
#
_symmetry.space_group_name_H-M   'P 1'
#
loop_
_entity.id
_entity.type
_entity.pdbx_description
1 polymer ?
#
loop_
_entity_poly.entity_id
_entity_poly.type
_entity_poly.pdbx_seq_one_letter_code
_entity_poly.pdbx_strand_id
1 'polypeptide(L)'
;MARPSSAQEKSEMPHDAVVRRSLSILGATGSIGKNTLDLVSRTPDAFEIIALTAQNSVAELAESAKRVGARLAVIGNERQYGELKSLLSGTG
;
A
#
# COMPACT_ATOMS: atom_id res chain seq x y z
N MET A 1 -36.28 24.03 -30.79
CA MET A 1 -35.68 23.12 -31.79
C MET A 1 -34.17 23.12 -31.56
N ALA A 2 -33.64 21.95 -31.23
CA ALA A 2 -32.23 21.52 -31.18
C ALA A 2 -31.17 22.34 -30.38
N ARG A 3 -30.74 21.77 -29.24
CA ARG A 3 -29.33 21.80 -28.78
C ARG A 3 -28.47 21.02 -29.79
N PRO A 4 -27.19 21.37 -29.98
CA PRO A 4 -26.10 20.59 -29.35
C PRO A 4 -24.93 21.52 -28.95
N SER A 5 -23.87 21.18 -28.23
CA SER A 5 -23.28 19.96 -27.66
C SER A 5 -22.38 20.49 -26.53
N SER A 6 -22.50 20.14 -25.26
CA SER A 6 -22.10 18.85 -24.69
C SER A 6 -20.81 18.32 -25.31
N ALA A 7 -19.66 18.74 -24.79
CA ALA A 7 -18.55 17.85 -24.45
C ALA A 7 -17.45 18.73 -23.85
N GLN A 8 -17.37 18.73 -22.53
CA GLN A 8 -16.15 19.12 -21.85
C GLN A 8 -15.00 18.35 -22.48
N GLU A 9 -14.06 19.12 -22.99
CA GLU A 9 -12.77 18.72 -23.52
C GLU A 9 -12.21 17.61 -22.63
N LYS A 10 -12.21 16.39 -23.16
CA LYS A 10 -11.62 15.25 -22.49
C LYS A 10 -10.15 15.59 -22.32
N SER A 11 -9.75 15.91 -21.09
CA SER A 11 -8.33 15.99 -20.71
C SER A 11 -7.76 14.61 -20.96
N GLU A 12 -7.16 14.47 -22.14
CA GLU A 12 -6.43 13.31 -22.61
C GLU A 12 -5.13 13.25 -21.81
N MET A 13 -5.25 12.79 -20.57
CA MET A 13 -4.11 12.34 -19.78
C MET A 13 -3.52 11.14 -20.53
N PRO A 14 -2.22 11.11 -20.84
CA PRO A 14 -1.62 9.99 -21.54
C PRO A 14 -1.79 8.73 -20.68
N HIS A 15 -2.48 7.72 -21.22
CA HIS A 15 -2.65 6.40 -20.58
C HIS A 15 -1.33 5.60 -20.45
N ASP A 16 -0.19 6.21 -20.80
CA ASP A 16 1.11 5.56 -20.90
C ASP A 16 2.18 6.14 -19.94
N ALA A 17 1.82 7.12 -19.11
CA ALA A 17 2.63 7.39 -17.93
C ALA A 17 2.29 6.32 -16.88
N VAL A 18 3.18 5.36 -16.66
CA VAL A 18 3.06 4.39 -15.56
C VAL A 18 3.20 5.16 -14.24
N VAL A 19 2.13 5.81 -13.80
CA VAL A 19 2.06 6.44 -12.48
C VAL A 19 1.82 5.30 -11.50
N ARG A 20 2.85 5.01 -10.67
CA ARG A 20 2.72 4.06 -9.56
C ARG A 20 1.55 4.46 -8.68
N ARG A 21 0.63 3.54 -8.45
CA ARG A 21 -0.53 3.76 -7.58
C ARG A 21 -0.09 3.58 -6.13
N SER A 22 -0.28 4.60 -5.32
CA SER A 22 -0.03 4.54 -3.88
C SER A 22 -1.11 3.71 -3.19
N LEU A 23 -0.70 2.72 -2.38
CA LEU A 23 -1.60 1.83 -1.67
C LEU A 23 -1.30 1.83 -0.16
N SER A 24 -2.35 1.86 0.65
CA SER A 24 -2.28 1.66 2.10
C SER A 24 -3.17 0.49 2.50
N ILE A 25 -2.62 -0.49 3.24
CA ILE A 25 -3.31 -1.72 3.60
C ILE A 25 -3.56 -1.73 5.10
N LEU A 26 -4.84 -1.61 5.45
CA LEU A 26 -5.33 -1.69 6.83
C LEU A 26 -5.64 -3.16 7.15
N GLY A 27 -4.82 -3.81 7.99
CA GLY A 27 -4.93 -5.26 8.25
C GLY A 27 -4.14 -6.12 7.26
N ALA A 28 -2.88 -5.76 7.01
CA ALA A 28 -1.93 -6.45 6.14
C ALA A 28 -1.73 -7.94 6.48
N THR A 29 -1.91 -8.32 7.75
CA THR A 29 -1.75 -9.70 8.23
C THR A 29 -3.06 -10.50 8.23
N GLY A 30 -4.18 -9.92 7.80
CA GLY A 30 -5.43 -10.64 7.56
C GLY A 30 -5.45 -11.32 6.19
N SER A 31 -6.42 -12.22 5.94
CA SER A 31 -6.48 -12.97 4.67
C SER A 31 -6.50 -12.07 3.42
N ILE A 32 -7.26 -10.97 3.47
CA ILE A 32 -7.30 -9.99 2.37
C ILE A 32 -5.95 -9.27 2.24
N GLY A 33 -5.40 -8.78 3.36
CA GLY A 33 -4.11 -8.09 3.35
C GLY A 33 -2.97 -8.94 2.80
N LYS A 34 -2.88 -10.22 3.20
CA LYS A 34 -1.87 -11.16 2.68
C LYS A 34 -2.03 -11.40 1.19
N ASN A 35 -3.26 -11.64 0.72
CA ASN A 35 -3.52 -11.81 -0.71
C ASN A 35 -3.21 -10.53 -1.50
N THR A 36 -3.55 -9.36 -0.97
CA THR A 36 -3.21 -8.08 -1.60
C THR A 36 -1.70 -7.89 -1.68
N LEU A 37 -0.97 -8.19 -0.61
CA LEU A 37 0.50 -8.12 -0.60
C LEU A 37 1.14 -9.08 -1.61
N ASP A 38 0.60 -10.29 -1.75
CA ASP A 38 1.06 -11.25 -2.77
C ASP A 38 0.87 -10.72 -4.20
N LEU A 39 -0.29 -10.12 -4.48
CA LEU A 39 -0.58 -9.52 -5.79
C LEU A 39 0.32 -8.31 -6.08
N VAL A 40 0.52 -7.43 -5.10
CA VAL A 40 1.40 -6.26 -5.25
C VAL A 40 2.86 -6.69 -5.44
N SER A 41 3.31 -7.73 -4.75
CA SER A 41 4.67 -8.25 -4.89
C SER A 41 4.96 -8.79 -6.29
N ARG A 42 3.93 -9.22 -7.04
CA ARG A 42 4.05 -9.66 -8.44
C ARG A 42 4.09 -8.49 -9.45
N THR A 43 3.73 -7.29 -9.02
CA THR A 43 3.62 -6.09 -9.88
C THR A 43 4.23 -4.85 -9.21
N PRO A 44 5.53 -4.89 -8.82
CA PRO A 44 6.16 -3.82 -8.04
C PRO A 44 6.24 -2.48 -8.76
N ASP A 45 6.19 -2.47 -10.10
CA ASP A 45 6.23 -1.24 -10.89
C ASP A 45 4.87 -0.54 -11.00
N ALA A 46 3.78 -1.21 -10.64
CA ALA A 46 2.43 -0.65 -10.71
C ALA A 46 1.98 -0.03 -9.38
N PHE A 47 2.57 -0.43 -8.26
CA PHE A 47 2.12 -0.07 -6.92
C PHE A 47 3.26 0.36 -6.00
N GLU A 48 3.02 1.40 -5.22
CA GLU A 48 3.88 1.82 -4.12
C GLU A 48 3.14 1.61 -2.80
N ILE A 49 3.69 0.80 -1.90
CA ILE A 49 3.09 0.60 -0.57
C ILE A 49 3.50 1.76 0.35
N ILE A 50 2.53 2.60 0.69
CA ILE A 50 2.75 3.72 1.61
C ILE A 50 2.67 3.26 3.05
N ALA A 51 1.63 2.51 3.40
CA ALA A 51 1.39 2.08 4.78
C ALA A 51 0.86 0.66 4.88
N LEU A 52 1.37 -0.10 5.85
CA LEU A 52 0.82 -1.39 6.27
C LEU A 52 0.43 -1.32 7.74
N THR A 53 -0.72 -1.90 8.10
CA THR A 53 -1.13 -1.99 9.49
C THR A 53 -1.48 -3.41 9.92
N ALA A 54 -1.27 -3.72 11.21
CA ALA A 54 -1.72 -4.97 11.83
C ALA A 54 -2.15 -4.71 13.28
N GLN A 55 -2.97 -5.61 13.85
CA GLN A 55 -3.37 -5.49 15.25
C GLN A 55 -2.35 -6.11 16.20
N ASN A 56 -2.07 -7.42 16.04
CA ASN A 56 -1.24 -8.19 16.97
C ASN A 56 -0.07 -8.97 16.32
N SER A 57 0.03 -8.94 14.99
CA SER A 57 0.97 -9.78 14.23
C SER A 57 2.23 -9.00 13.86
N VAL A 58 3.02 -8.61 14.87
CA VAL A 58 4.15 -7.68 14.70
C VAL A 58 5.29 -8.24 13.84
N ALA A 59 5.69 -9.49 14.05
CA ALA A 59 6.75 -10.13 13.26
C ALA A 59 6.36 -10.22 11.78
N GLU A 60 5.12 -10.67 11.50
CA GLU A 60 4.61 -10.77 10.14
C GLU A 60 4.45 -9.38 9.47
N LEU A 61 4.01 -8.37 10.23
CA LEU A 61 3.93 -6.99 9.75
C LEU A 61 5.31 -6.46 9.35
N ALA A 62 6.32 -6.66 10.20
CA ALA A 62 7.67 -6.18 9.93
C ALA A 62 8.29 -6.86 8.70
N GLU A 63 8.18 -8.19 8.60
CA GLU A 63 8.63 -8.95 7.43
C GLU A 63 7.94 -8.49 6.14
N SER A 64 6.61 -8.28 6.21
CA SER A 64 5.84 -7.80 5.07
C SER A 64 6.26 -6.38 4.66
N ALA A 65 6.43 -5.48 5.63
CA ALA A 65 6.87 -4.11 5.39
C ALA A 65 8.23 -4.05 4.71
N LYS A 66 9.20 -4.86 5.16
CA LYS A 66 10.52 -4.97 4.53
C LYS A 66 10.42 -5.52 3.12
N ARG A 67 9.64 -6.59 2.92
CA ARG A 67 9.49 -7.26 1.63
C ARG A 67 8.98 -6.32 0.54
N VAL A 68 7.99 -5.49 0.87
CA VAL A 68 7.35 -4.59 -0.12
C VAL A 68 7.90 -3.16 -0.08
N GLY A 69 8.91 -2.89 0.76
CA GLY A 69 9.47 -1.55 0.92
C GLY A 69 8.45 -0.52 1.43
N ALA A 70 7.58 -0.93 2.36
CA ALA A 70 6.54 -0.05 2.88
C ALA A 70 7.15 1.17 3.59
N ARG A 71 6.66 2.37 3.27
CA ARG A 71 7.16 3.62 3.90
C ARG A 71 6.76 3.74 5.37
N LEU A 72 5.66 3.12 5.77
CA LEU A 72 5.13 3.15 7.12
C LEU A 72 4.57 1.78 7.53
N ALA A 73 4.89 1.35 8.75
CA ALA A 73 4.26 0.20 9.39
C ALA A 73 3.65 0.64 10.72
N VAL A 74 2.37 0.31 10.93
CA VAL A 74 1.61 0.70 12.13
C VAL A 74 1.09 -0.55 12.82
N ILE A 75 1.35 -0.69 14.12
CA ILE A 75 0.74 -1.73 14.95
C ILE A 75 -0.34 -1.09 15.83
N GLY A 76 -1.53 -1.70 15.86
CA GLY A 76 -2.64 -1.23 16.68
C GLY A 76 -2.48 -1.58 18.16
N ASN A 77 -1.73 -2.64 18.48
CA ASN A 77 -1.39 -3.00 19.85
C ASN A 77 -0.13 -2.26 20.33
N GLU A 78 -0.32 -1.25 21.18
CA GLU A 78 0.77 -0.44 21.74
C GLU A 78 1.85 -1.26 22.45
N ARG A 79 1.50 -2.40 23.06
CA ARG A 79 2.47 -3.26 23.76
C ARG A 79 3.51 -3.86 22.82
N GLN A 80 3.18 -3.97 21.53
CA GLN A 80 4.05 -4.53 20.50
C GLN A 80 4.85 -3.46 19.74
N TYR A 81 4.64 -2.18 20.04
CA TYR A 81 5.37 -1.09 19.38
C TYR A 81 6.89 -1.23 19.54
N GLY A 82 7.37 -1.59 20.73
CA GLY A 82 8.80 -1.77 20.97
C GLY A 82 9.42 -2.87 20.10
N GLU A 83 8.71 -3.98 19.95
CA GLU A 83 9.12 -5.09 19.08
C GLU A 83 9.09 -4.66 17.60
N LEU A 84 8.02 -3.99 17.15
CA LEU A 84 7.91 -3.48 15.79
C LEU A 84 9.10 -2.55 15.45
N LYS A 85 9.40 -1.61 16.35
CA LYS A 85 10.49 -0.65 16.19
C LYS A 85 11.84 -1.35 16.12
N SER A 86 12.06 -2.36 16.96
CA SER A 86 13.28 -3.16 16.92
C SER A 86 13.42 -3.92 15.61
N LEU A 87 12.33 -4.54 15.12
CA LEU A 87 12.34 -5.32 13.89
C LEU A 87 12.53 -4.45 12.65
N LEU A 88 12.03 -3.21 12.64
CA LEU A 88 12.15 -2.27 11.52
C LEU A 88 13.38 -1.35 11.62
N SER A 89 14.20 -1.50 12.65
CA SER A 89 15.42 -0.72 12.80
C SER A 89 16.37 -0.98 11.62
N GLY A 90 16.84 0.09 10.96
CA GLY A 90 17.76 0.00 9.82
C GLY A 90 17.12 -0.28 8.47
N THR A 91 15.79 -0.26 8.36
CA THR A 91 15.06 -0.50 7.09
C THR A 91 14.39 0.75 6.48
N GLY A 92 14.71 1.94 6.99
CA GLY A 92 14.22 3.23 6.49
C GLY A 92 15.24 4.35 6.68
#